data_AF-A0A0D0AB01-F1
#
_entry.id   AF-A0A0D0AB01-F1
#
_cell.length_a   1.000
_cell.length_b   1.000
_cell.length_c   1.000
_cell.angle_alpha   90.00
_cell.angle_beta   90.00
_cell.angle_gamma   90.00
#
_symmetry.space_group_name_H-M   'P 1'
#
loop_
_entity.id
_entity.type
_entity.pdbx_description
1 polymer ?
#
loop_
_entity_poly.entity_id
_entity_poly.type
_entity_poly.pdbx_seq_one_letter_code
_entity_poly.pdbx_strand_id
1 'polypeptide(L)'
;MRYWLMKAEPDSRIVKGKDVKFSIDDFEAVGTTAWEGVRNFEARNLMKEMSIGDKVLFYHSNCKIPGIAGFAQVCREAYADYTAWDSSHPYYDPKTDKEAPKWFMVDVKLVSRAPHFVSLSLLRDIAGVSSLDVPEEIAYVGSDGLTAIKEMTLLNRGRLSVQRVSEACWTAIEEMARRGGWEGGSFPRRVKTTSTKSDRTRKTVEGSSREDVKDGVSRNMESDGPGLEGRGETGGRRGRKRKGSDGDTINARRKSARKK
;
A
#
# COMPACT_ATOMS: atom_id res chain seq x y z
N MET A 1 5.72 13.76 19.69
CA MET A 1 6.54 13.16 18.62
C MET A 1 5.80 11.93 18.12
N ARG A 2 5.82 11.67 16.81
CA ARG A 2 5.25 10.46 16.19
C ARG A 2 6.35 9.66 15.50
N TYR A 3 6.03 8.41 15.24
CA TYR A 3 6.92 7.42 14.64
C TYR A 3 6.29 6.89 13.35
N TRP A 4 7.12 6.74 12.32
CA TRP A 4 6.72 6.41 10.97
C TRP A 4 7.62 5.31 10.39
N LEU A 5 7.14 4.62 9.36
CA LEU A 5 7.95 3.76 8.50
C LEU A 5 7.79 4.22 7.06
N MET A 6 8.90 4.42 6.36
CA MET A 6 8.94 4.89 4.98
C MET A 6 9.79 3.94 4.13
N LYS A 7 9.21 3.47 3.02
CA LYS A 7 9.82 2.43 2.17
C LYS A 7 10.54 3.03 0.98
N ALA A 8 11.78 2.59 0.77
CA ALA A 8 12.58 2.81 -0.42
C ALA A 8 13.01 1.46 -1.02
N GLU A 9 13.59 1.45 -2.21
CA GLU A 9 14.05 0.23 -2.89
C GLU A 9 15.57 0.30 -3.08
N PRO A 10 16.37 -0.56 -2.43
CA PRO A 10 17.84 -0.46 -2.48
C PRO A 10 18.44 -1.06 -3.76
N ASP A 11 17.69 -1.92 -4.46
CA ASP A 11 18.10 -2.57 -5.70
C ASP A 11 17.61 -1.75 -6.91
N SER A 12 18.34 -1.81 -8.03
CA SER A 12 17.96 -1.10 -9.27
C SER A 12 16.61 -1.58 -9.82
N ARG A 13 15.71 -0.64 -10.11
CA ARG A 13 14.42 -0.93 -10.76
C ARG A 13 14.01 0.22 -11.67
N ILE A 14 13.82 -0.10 -12.95
CA ILE A 14 13.44 0.90 -13.95
C ILE A 14 11.92 1.14 -13.95
N VAL A 15 11.51 2.40 -13.76
CA VAL A 15 10.14 2.91 -13.91
C VAL A 15 10.14 3.97 -15.00
N LYS A 16 9.36 3.77 -16.08
CA LYS A 16 9.28 4.69 -17.24
C LYS A 16 10.66 5.13 -17.79
N GLY A 17 11.67 4.24 -17.77
CA GLY A 17 13.02 4.55 -18.25
C GLY A 17 13.94 5.27 -17.26
N LYS A 18 13.54 5.42 -16.00
CA LYS A 18 14.33 6.01 -14.91
C LYS A 18 14.53 4.96 -13.82
N ASP A 19 15.74 4.85 -13.26
CA ASP A 19 15.96 4.03 -12.06
C ASP A 19 15.36 4.75 -10.85
N VAL A 20 14.74 3.99 -9.93
CA VAL A 20 14.16 4.49 -8.68
C VAL A 20 14.85 3.91 -7.44
N LYS A 21 16.05 3.34 -7.62
CA LYS A 21 16.93 2.92 -6.53
C LYS A 21 17.19 4.05 -5.52
N PHE A 22 17.01 3.74 -4.25
CA PHE A 22 17.46 4.53 -3.11
C PHE A 22 17.73 3.60 -1.91
N SER A 23 19.00 3.27 -1.70
CA SER A 23 19.51 2.42 -0.61
C SER A 23 19.85 3.26 0.64
N ILE A 24 20.34 2.59 1.69
CA ILE A 24 20.84 3.29 2.88
C ILE A 24 22.15 4.01 2.60
N ASP A 25 22.99 3.47 1.71
CA ASP A 25 24.25 4.06 1.29
C ASP A 25 24.00 5.34 0.45
N ASP A 26 22.97 5.30 -0.41
CA ASP A 26 22.52 6.50 -1.15
C ASP A 26 21.99 7.58 -0.17
N PHE A 27 21.27 7.18 0.88
CA PHE A 27 20.76 8.11 1.90
C PHE A 27 21.86 8.70 2.79
N GLU A 28 22.88 7.91 3.15
CA GLU A 28 24.08 8.41 3.84
C GLU A 28 24.84 9.43 2.98
N ALA A 29 24.98 9.19 1.68
CA ALA A 29 25.68 10.08 0.76
C ALA A 29 24.99 11.44 0.59
N VAL A 30 23.65 11.49 0.57
CA VAL A 30 22.90 12.77 0.47
C VAL A 30 22.62 13.42 1.82
N GLY A 31 22.53 12.64 2.90
CA GLY A 31 22.21 13.08 4.27
C GLY A 31 20.76 13.52 4.48
N THR A 32 20.22 14.33 3.57
CA THR A 32 18.83 14.81 3.55
C THR A 32 18.25 14.62 2.15
N THR A 33 17.00 14.17 2.03
CA THR A 33 16.31 14.03 0.75
C THR A 33 14.84 14.44 0.84
N ALA A 34 14.29 14.92 -0.28
CA ALA A 34 12.85 15.05 -0.47
C ALA A 34 12.26 13.66 -0.73
N TRP A 35 11.23 13.27 0.04
CA TRP A 35 10.62 11.95 -0.07
C TRP A 35 9.51 11.93 -1.12
N GLU A 36 9.91 12.06 -2.37
CA GLU A 36 9.02 12.21 -3.53
C GLU A 36 8.30 10.90 -3.92
N GLY A 37 7.47 10.95 -4.97
CA GLY A 37 7.06 9.75 -5.70
C GLY A 37 5.93 8.94 -5.06
N VAL A 38 5.44 9.37 -3.88
CA VAL A 38 4.30 8.76 -3.22
C VAL A 38 3.02 9.04 -4.02
N ARG A 39 2.49 7.99 -4.68
CA ARG A 39 1.25 8.03 -5.49
C ARG A 39 0.12 7.18 -4.90
N ASN A 40 0.13 6.98 -3.58
CA ASN A 40 -0.96 6.36 -2.83
C ASN A 40 -1.63 7.43 -1.94
N PHE A 41 -2.96 7.59 -2.07
CA PHE A 41 -3.72 8.64 -1.37
C PHE A 41 -3.64 8.58 0.15
N GLU A 42 -3.58 7.37 0.72
CA GLU A 42 -3.47 7.18 2.17
C GLU A 42 -2.05 7.48 2.65
N ALA A 43 -1.03 6.94 1.98
CA ALA A 43 0.37 7.25 2.29
C ALA A 43 0.64 8.76 2.24
N ARG A 44 0.10 9.44 1.22
CA ARG A 44 0.12 10.91 1.11
C ARG A 44 -0.56 11.59 2.31
N ASN A 45 -1.74 11.12 2.72
CA ASN A 45 -2.44 11.70 3.87
C ASN A 45 -1.61 11.55 5.15
N LEU A 46 -0.97 10.39 5.36
CA LEU A 46 -0.06 10.15 6.47
C LEU A 46 1.17 11.07 6.41
N MET A 47 1.73 11.33 5.23
CA MET A 47 2.81 12.33 5.10
C MET A 47 2.36 13.75 5.46
N LYS A 48 1.11 14.12 5.13
CA LYS A 48 0.52 15.42 5.53
C LYS A 48 0.28 15.56 7.03
N GLU A 49 0.32 14.46 7.78
CA GLU A 49 0.25 14.50 9.24
C GLU A 49 1.62 14.76 9.88
N MET A 50 2.73 14.46 9.19
CA MET A 50 4.10 14.50 9.74
C MET A 50 4.53 15.91 10.15
N SER A 51 5.20 16.00 11.30
CA SER A 51 5.82 17.24 11.79
C SER A 51 7.33 17.13 11.95
N ILE A 52 8.04 18.26 11.94
CA ILE A 52 9.49 18.30 12.12
C ILE A 52 9.88 17.62 13.43
N GLY A 53 10.91 16.76 13.37
CA GLY A 53 11.39 15.96 14.49
C GLY A 53 10.70 14.60 14.65
N ASP A 54 9.57 14.35 13.97
CA ASP A 54 8.96 13.02 13.94
C ASP A 54 9.94 11.99 13.33
N LYS A 55 9.93 10.78 13.88
CA LYS A 55 10.95 9.75 13.64
C LYS A 55 10.53 8.77 12.56
N VAL A 56 11.49 8.27 11.77
CA VAL A 56 11.25 7.47 10.57
C VAL A 56 12.13 6.22 10.56
N LEU A 57 11.51 5.05 10.49
CA LEU A 57 12.17 3.79 10.15
C LEU A 57 12.38 3.76 8.64
N PHE A 58 13.63 3.82 8.19
CA PHE A 58 14.01 3.72 6.79
C PHE A 58 14.04 2.25 6.37
N TYR A 59 13.10 1.86 5.51
CA TYR A 59 12.82 0.47 5.20
C TYR A 59 13.19 0.12 3.75
N HIS A 60 14.09 -0.84 3.59
CA HIS A 60 14.41 -1.50 2.32
C HIS A 60 13.28 -2.43 1.89
N SER A 61 12.68 -2.12 0.75
CA SER A 61 11.57 -2.86 0.15
C SER A 61 11.93 -3.39 -1.25
N ASN A 62 11.14 -4.34 -1.74
CA ASN A 62 11.26 -4.92 -3.10
C ASN A 62 12.67 -5.44 -3.48
N CYS A 63 13.45 -5.85 -2.49
CA CYS A 63 14.80 -6.38 -2.63
C CYS A 63 14.88 -7.83 -2.13
N LYS A 64 16.02 -8.49 -2.31
CA LYS A 64 16.25 -9.88 -1.88
C LYS A 64 16.05 -10.09 -0.37
N ILE A 65 16.46 -9.13 0.45
CA ILE A 65 16.35 -9.18 1.92
C ILE A 65 15.72 -7.85 2.40
N PRO A 66 14.39 -7.73 2.42
CA PRO A 66 13.72 -6.51 2.85
C PRO A 66 13.73 -6.40 4.38
N GLY A 67 13.76 -5.18 4.90
CA GLY A 67 13.93 -4.90 6.33
C GLY A 67 14.24 -3.44 6.63
N ILE A 68 14.49 -3.13 7.90
CA ILE A 68 14.81 -1.78 8.36
C ILE A 68 16.33 -1.61 8.34
N ALA A 69 16.80 -0.64 7.55
CA ALA A 69 18.22 -0.41 7.31
C ALA A 69 18.77 0.81 8.07
N GLY A 70 17.89 1.68 8.58
CA GLY A 70 18.31 2.86 9.34
C GLY A 70 17.17 3.66 9.93
N PHE A 71 17.56 4.74 10.58
CA PHE A 71 16.72 5.68 11.31
C PHE A 71 16.90 7.07 10.71
N ALA A 72 15.79 7.75 10.48
CA ALA A 72 15.72 9.09 9.94
C ALA A 72 14.73 9.93 10.76
N GLN A 73 14.64 11.22 10.44
CA GLN A 73 13.63 12.11 11.00
C GLN A 73 13.14 13.12 9.96
N VAL A 74 11.89 13.55 10.12
CA VAL A 74 11.30 14.61 9.30
C VAL A 74 11.99 15.93 9.63
N CYS A 75 12.52 16.60 8.61
CA CYS A 75 13.19 17.90 8.72
C CYS A 75 12.44 19.04 8.00
N ARG A 76 11.40 18.70 7.21
CA ARG A 76 10.43 19.64 6.66
C ARG A 76 9.05 18.99 6.58
N GLU A 77 8.02 19.69 7.02
CA GLU A 77 6.62 19.24 6.94
C GLU A 77 6.12 19.18 5.49
N ALA A 78 4.93 18.61 5.28
CA ALA A 78 4.44 18.28 3.96
C ALA A 78 4.24 19.50 3.03
N TYR A 79 4.80 19.42 1.83
CA TYR A 79 4.64 20.38 0.75
C TYR A 79 4.30 19.67 -0.56
N ALA A 80 3.89 20.43 -1.59
CA ALA A 80 3.49 19.85 -2.87
C ALA A 80 4.66 19.08 -3.53
N ASP A 81 4.40 17.85 -3.95
CA ASP A 81 5.37 17.05 -4.69
C ASP A 81 5.47 17.56 -6.13
N TYR A 82 6.50 18.37 -6.39
CA TYR A 82 6.72 18.96 -7.70
C TYR A 82 7.12 17.95 -8.78
N THR A 83 7.58 16.75 -8.42
CA THR A 83 7.93 15.70 -9.41
C THR A 83 6.69 15.18 -10.12
N ALA A 84 5.50 15.35 -9.53
CA ALA A 84 4.24 14.98 -10.15
C ALA A 84 3.90 15.81 -11.40
N TRP A 85 4.50 17.00 -11.58
CA TRP A 85 4.31 17.86 -12.75
C TRP A 85 5.40 17.71 -13.84
N ASP A 86 6.53 17.07 -13.53
CA ASP A 86 7.61 16.81 -14.49
C ASP A 86 7.28 15.59 -15.34
N SER A 87 7.03 15.79 -16.64
CA SER A 87 6.69 14.73 -17.59
C SER A 87 7.81 13.73 -17.86
N SER A 88 9.06 14.04 -17.48
CA SER A 88 10.19 13.13 -17.53
C SER A 88 10.34 12.26 -16.28
N HIS A 89 9.58 12.55 -15.21
CA HIS A 89 9.67 11.86 -13.94
C HIS A 89 8.95 10.49 -13.96
N PRO A 90 9.49 9.42 -13.35
CA PRO A 90 8.80 8.13 -13.23
C PRO A 90 7.40 8.26 -12.63
N TYR A 91 7.22 9.22 -11.70
CA TYR A 91 5.98 9.45 -10.97
C TYR A 91 5.17 10.67 -11.45
N TYR A 92 5.36 11.12 -12.70
CA TYR A 92 4.49 12.08 -13.36
C TYR A 92 3.01 11.67 -13.29
N ASP A 93 2.13 12.63 -12.94
CA ASP A 93 0.67 12.51 -13.00
C ASP A 93 0.07 13.69 -13.81
N PRO A 94 -0.35 13.48 -15.07
CA PRO A 94 -0.92 14.55 -15.91
C PRO A 94 -2.25 15.10 -15.39
N LYS A 95 -2.82 14.50 -14.33
CA LYS A 95 -4.09 14.93 -13.75
C LYS A 95 -3.91 15.81 -12.52
N THR A 96 -2.70 16.07 -12.02
CA THR A 96 -2.50 17.03 -10.92
C THR A 96 -2.14 18.41 -11.46
N ASP A 97 -2.85 19.41 -11.00
CA ASP A 97 -2.57 20.83 -11.21
C ASP A 97 -1.66 21.38 -10.10
N LYS A 98 -1.24 22.65 -10.20
CA LYS A 98 -0.31 23.31 -9.27
C LYS A 98 -1.03 24.04 -8.14
N GLU A 99 -2.26 24.44 -8.40
CA GLU A 99 -3.10 25.27 -7.56
C GLU A 99 -3.82 24.44 -6.48
N ALA A 100 -4.14 23.18 -6.79
CA ALA A 100 -4.72 22.17 -5.92
C ALA A 100 -3.94 20.83 -6.02
N PRO A 101 -2.67 20.78 -5.58
CA PRO A 101 -1.79 19.61 -5.72
C PRO A 101 -2.39 18.34 -5.12
N LYS A 102 -2.38 17.26 -5.92
CA LYS A 102 -2.84 15.93 -5.48
C LYS A 102 -1.81 15.18 -4.67
N TRP A 103 -0.54 15.49 -4.82
CA TRP A 103 0.58 14.75 -4.24
C TRP A 103 1.45 15.66 -3.37
N PHE A 104 1.94 15.10 -2.28
CA PHE A 104 2.70 15.80 -1.25
C PHE A 104 3.90 14.96 -0.85
N MET A 105 4.99 15.62 -0.50
CA MET A 105 6.19 15.04 0.05
C MET A 105 6.69 15.81 1.29
N VAL A 106 7.59 15.20 2.04
CA VAL A 106 8.30 15.78 3.19
C VAL A 106 9.79 15.71 2.91
N ASP A 107 10.60 16.52 3.59
CA ASP A 107 12.05 16.29 3.58
C ASP A 107 12.44 15.47 4.82
N VAL A 108 13.22 14.41 4.63
CA VAL A 108 13.75 13.57 5.71
C VAL A 108 15.27 13.64 5.74
N LYS A 109 15.82 13.70 6.95
CA LYS A 109 17.25 13.66 7.24
C LYS A 109 17.60 12.33 7.89
N LEU A 110 18.65 11.68 7.41
CA LEU A 110 19.20 10.48 8.05
C LEU A 110 19.73 10.82 9.45
N VAL A 111 19.44 9.96 10.42
CA VAL A 111 19.96 10.04 11.79
C VAL A 111 21.09 9.02 11.97
N SER A 112 20.87 7.76 11.58
CA SER A 112 21.86 6.69 11.66
C SER A 112 21.49 5.48 10.80
N ARG A 113 22.49 4.68 10.40
CA ARG A 113 22.29 3.29 9.95
C ARG A 113 21.90 2.42 11.14
N ALA A 114 21.09 1.39 10.90
CA ALA A 114 20.79 0.37 11.90
C ALA A 114 22.05 -0.51 12.12
N PRO A 115 22.62 -0.60 13.33
CA PRO A 115 23.82 -1.41 13.58
C PRO A 115 23.61 -2.89 13.22
N HIS A 116 22.45 -3.43 13.56
CA HIS A 116 21.96 -4.73 13.12
C HIS A 116 20.73 -4.56 12.21
N PHE A 117 20.74 -5.21 11.05
CA PHE A 117 19.65 -5.11 10.08
C PHE A 117 18.41 -5.89 10.52
N VAL A 118 17.32 -5.17 10.80
CA VAL A 118 16.06 -5.79 11.28
C VAL A 118 15.23 -6.25 10.08
N SER A 119 15.44 -7.50 9.67
CA SER A 119 14.80 -8.07 8.48
C SER A 119 13.28 -8.29 8.65
N LEU A 120 12.55 -8.26 7.54
CA LEU A 120 11.12 -8.61 7.51
C LEU A 120 10.86 -10.07 7.92
N SER A 121 11.83 -10.98 7.72
CA SER A 121 11.69 -12.36 8.23
C SER A 121 11.68 -12.35 9.74
N LEU A 122 12.68 -11.72 10.36
CA LEU A 122 12.77 -11.60 11.82
C LEU A 122 11.52 -10.98 12.43
N LEU A 123 11.00 -9.88 11.88
CA LEU A 123 9.76 -9.26 12.36
C LEU A 123 8.54 -10.19 12.26
N ARG A 124 8.49 -11.09 11.25
CA ARG A 124 7.43 -12.09 11.10
C ARG A 124 7.59 -13.29 12.03
N ASP A 125 8.84 -13.71 12.26
CA ASP A 125 9.15 -14.80 13.16
C ASP A 125 8.87 -14.34 14.62
N ILE A 126 9.26 -13.11 15.00
CA ILE A 126 8.90 -12.43 16.26
C ILE A 126 7.38 -12.32 16.44
N ALA A 127 6.64 -11.89 15.41
CA ALA A 127 5.18 -11.82 15.48
C ALA A 127 4.48 -13.19 15.68
N GLY A 128 5.21 -14.29 15.51
CA GLY A 128 4.80 -15.66 15.81
C GLY A 128 5.26 -16.21 17.16
N VAL A 129 6.11 -15.49 17.91
CA VAL A 129 6.61 -15.90 19.23
C VAL A 129 5.46 -15.92 20.26
N SER A 130 5.49 -16.92 21.15
CA SER A 130 4.56 -17.01 22.28
C SER A 130 5.03 -16.11 23.42
N SER A 131 4.13 -15.40 24.07
CA SER A 131 4.46 -14.61 25.28
C SER A 131 4.88 -15.47 26.48
N LEU A 132 4.71 -16.79 26.39
CA LEU A 132 5.12 -17.76 27.42
C LEU A 132 6.47 -18.43 27.13
N ASP A 133 7.01 -18.25 25.92
CA ASP A 133 8.23 -18.91 25.43
C ASP A 133 8.95 -17.96 24.48
N VAL A 134 9.65 -16.98 25.06
CA VAL A 134 10.36 -15.91 24.35
C VAL A 134 11.84 -16.29 24.26
N PRO A 135 12.44 -16.39 23.06
CA PRO A 135 13.86 -16.71 22.90
C PRO A 135 14.76 -15.68 23.61
N GLU A 136 15.82 -16.18 24.26
CA GLU A 136 16.75 -15.35 25.06
C GLU A 136 17.37 -14.22 24.23
N GLU A 137 17.63 -14.47 22.95
CA GLU A 137 18.23 -13.53 21.99
C GLU A 137 17.35 -12.30 21.70
N ILE A 138 16.07 -12.33 22.09
CA ILE A 138 15.14 -11.20 21.99
C ILE A 138 14.41 -10.88 23.31
N ALA A 139 14.76 -11.52 24.42
CA ALA A 139 14.04 -11.34 25.69
C ALA A 139 14.00 -9.87 26.15
N TYR A 140 15.01 -9.08 25.77
CA TYR A 140 15.09 -7.63 26.01
C TYR A 140 14.01 -6.81 25.29
N VAL A 141 13.29 -7.36 24.30
CA VAL A 141 12.19 -6.68 23.58
C VAL A 141 10.96 -6.52 24.47
N GLY A 142 10.74 -7.45 25.42
CA GLY A 142 9.60 -7.44 26.34
C GLY A 142 8.24 -7.73 25.69
N SER A 143 7.24 -8.06 26.51
CA SER A 143 5.86 -8.37 26.07
C SER A 143 5.26 -7.30 25.17
N ASP A 144 5.51 -6.04 25.52
CA ASP A 144 4.89 -4.87 24.90
C ASP A 144 5.51 -4.62 23.52
N GLY A 145 6.83 -4.81 23.41
CA GLY A 145 7.55 -4.76 22.13
C GLY A 145 7.14 -5.88 21.19
N LEU A 146 7.01 -7.12 21.69
CA LEU A 146 6.52 -8.26 20.91
C LEU A 146 5.11 -8.01 20.35
N THR A 147 4.22 -7.49 21.20
CA THR A 147 2.84 -7.14 20.84
C THR A 147 2.82 -6.01 19.79
N ALA A 148 3.58 -4.94 20.02
CA ALA A 148 3.65 -3.80 19.12
C ALA A 148 4.26 -4.14 17.74
N ILE A 149 5.24 -5.05 17.68
CA ILE A 149 5.77 -5.60 16.42
C ILE A 149 4.71 -6.43 15.70
N LYS A 150 3.99 -7.31 16.41
CA LYS A 150 2.93 -8.16 15.83
C LYS A 150 1.78 -7.35 15.22
N GLU A 151 1.42 -6.23 15.84
CA GLU A 151 0.34 -5.35 15.39
C GLU A 151 0.76 -4.37 14.28
N MET A 152 2.06 -4.21 14.01
CA MET A 152 2.56 -3.16 13.13
C MET A 152 1.96 -3.21 11.71
N THR A 153 1.70 -2.04 11.15
CA THR A 153 1.12 -1.86 9.80
C THR A 153 1.91 -2.60 8.70
N LEU A 154 3.22 -2.80 8.89
CA LEU A 154 4.11 -3.44 7.91
C LEU A 154 3.72 -4.89 7.61
N LEU A 155 3.37 -5.64 8.66
CA LEU A 155 3.05 -7.07 8.55
C LEU A 155 1.65 -7.28 7.95
N ASN A 156 0.71 -6.41 8.30
CA ASN A 156 -0.71 -6.54 7.96
C ASN A 156 -1.09 -5.82 6.64
N ARG A 157 -0.34 -4.78 6.24
CA ARG A 157 -0.67 -3.89 5.11
C ARG A 157 0.56 -3.61 4.23
N GLY A 158 1.21 -4.67 3.78
CA GLY A 158 2.50 -4.62 3.07
C GLY A 158 2.58 -3.69 1.84
N ARG A 159 1.46 -3.37 1.17
CA ARG A 159 1.41 -2.46 0.00
C ARG A 159 1.41 -0.96 0.34
N LEU A 160 1.23 -0.58 1.60
CA LEU A 160 1.31 0.83 2.02
C LEU A 160 2.78 1.23 2.22
N SER A 161 3.25 2.30 1.58
CA SER A 161 4.66 2.73 1.55
C SER A 161 5.08 3.69 2.66
N VAL A 162 4.12 4.43 3.22
CA VAL A 162 4.29 5.30 4.40
C VAL A 162 3.30 4.84 5.46
N GLN A 163 3.75 4.59 6.67
CA GLN A 163 2.96 3.91 7.70
C GLN A 163 3.16 4.58 9.07
N ARG A 164 2.13 4.61 9.91
CA ARG A 164 2.29 4.93 11.34
C ARG A 164 2.94 3.75 12.06
N VAL A 165 3.77 4.07 13.04
CA VAL A 165 4.44 3.15 13.97
C VAL A 165 4.07 3.60 15.38
N SER A 166 3.77 2.66 16.30
CA SER A 166 3.55 3.00 17.71
C SER A 166 4.88 3.22 18.42
N GLU A 167 4.88 4.01 19.50
CA GLU A 167 6.09 4.25 20.29
C GLU A 167 6.73 2.96 20.81
N ALA A 168 5.93 2.03 21.33
CA ALA A 168 6.40 0.71 21.75
C ALA A 168 7.04 -0.10 20.59
N CYS A 169 6.50 0.01 19.37
CA CYS A 169 7.07 -0.64 18.19
C CYS A 169 8.39 0.02 17.76
N TRP A 170 8.48 1.36 17.82
CA TRP A 170 9.73 2.09 17.59
C TRP A 170 10.81 1.65 18.58
N THR A 171 10.53 1.74 19.89
CA THR A 171 11.49 1.43 20.96
C THR A 171 11.99 -0.02 20.86
N ALA A 172 11.09 -0.97 20.59
CA ALA A 172 11.44 -2.36 20.35
C ALA A 172 12.39 -2.53 19.15
N ILE A 173 12.09 -1.90 18.02
CA ILE A 173 12.90 -1.97 16.79
C ILE A 173 14.26 -1.26 16.96
N GLU A 174 14.29 -0.12 17.64
CA GLU A 174 15.52 0.62 17.94
C GLU A 174 16.44 -0.20 18.86
N GLU A 175 15.88 -0.79 19.92
CA GLU A 175 16.64 -1.63 20.84
C GLU A 175 17.12 -2.94 20.18
N MET A 176 16.29 -3.55 19.32
CA MET A 176 16.71 -4.67 18.48
C MET A 176 17.89 -4.28 17.58
N ALA A 177 17.74 -3.23 16.77
CA ALA A 177 18.78 -2.77 15.86
C ALA A 177 20.09 -2.41 16.58
N ARG A 178 20.00 -1.97 17.85
CA ARG A 178 21.15 -1.64 18.69
C ARG A 178 21.82 -2.87 19.32
N ARG A 179 21.06 -3.89 19.73
CA ARG A 179 21.59 -5.08 20.45
C ARG A 179 21.92 -6.27 19.55
N GLY A 180 21.19 -6.48 18.46
CA GLY A 180 21.32 -7.68 17.64
C GLY A 180 20.93 -8.96 18.41
N GLY A 181 21.70 -10.04 18.19
CA GLY A 181 21.57 -11.33 18.90
C GLY A 181 21.01 -12.46 18.04
N TRP A 182 20.10 -12.18 17.11
CA TRP A 182 19.44 -13.19 16.26
C TRP A 182 20.30 -13.76 15.12
N GLU A 183 21.44 -13.14 14.80
CA GLU A 183 22.27 -13.50 13.64
C GLU A 183 22.94 -14.87 13.78
N GLY A 184 23.09 -15.39 15.01
CA GLY A 184 23.64 -16.72 15.30
C GLY A 184 22.78 -17.91 14.88
N GLY A 185 21.58 -17.69 14.33
CA GLY A 185 20.76 -18.73 13.69
C GLY A 185 19.90 -19.59 14.61
N SER A 186 19.91 -19.34 15.92
CA SER A 186 19.06 -19.99 16.94
C SER A 186 17.57 -19.61 16.82
N PHE A 187 17.26 -18.46 16.21
CA PHE A 187 15.90 -17.95 16.15
C PHE A 187 14.93 -18.92 15.43
N PRO A 188 13.78 -19.29 16.05
CA PRO A 188 12.91 -20.35 15.54
C PRO A 188 12.29 -19.96 14.20
N ARG A 189 12.86 -20.49 13.11
CA ARG A 189 12.30 -20.32 11.76
C ARG A 189 10.90 -20.93 11.75
N ARG A 190 9.91 -20.13 11.37
CA ARG A 190 8.53 -20.59 11.20
C ARG A 190 8.47 -21.85 10.31
N VAL A 191 8.16 -23.00 10.93
CA VAL A 191 7.97 -24.27 10.22
C VAL A 191 6.87 -24.08 9.18
N LYS A 192 7.20 -24.29 7.90
CA LYS A 192 6.20 -24.28 6.84
C LYS A 192 5.31 -25.50 7.02
N THR A 193 4.09 -25.29 7.51
CA THR A 193 3.02 -26.28 7.42
C THR A 193 2.76 -26.58 5.95
N THR A 194 3.30 -27.69 5.45
CA THR A 194 2.98 -28.23 4.15
C THR A 194 1.53 -28.70 4.20
N SER A 195 0.62 -27.90 3.65
CA SER A 195 -0.75 -28.34 3.40
C SER A 195 -0.71 -29.45 2.36
N THR A 196 -0.84 -30.70 2.83
CA THR A 196 -1.11 -31.84 1.97
C THR A 196 -2.40 -31.57 1.21
N LYS A 197 -2.29 -31.38 -0.11
CA LYS A 197 -3.46 -31.39 -0.99
C LYS A 197 -4.15 -32.73 -0.84
N SER A 198 -5.32 -32.75 -0.22
CA SER A 198 -6.20 -33.92 -0.29
C SER A 198 -6.72 -34.04 -1.72
N ASP A 199 -6.36 -35.14 -2.36
CA ASP A 199 -6.76 -35.40 -3.74
C ASP A 199 -8.26 -35.72 -3.79
N ARG A 200 -9.05 -34.84 -4.42
CA ARG A 200 -10.49 -35.05 -4.62
C ARG A 200 -10.72 -35.70 -5.97
N THR A 201 -10.63 -37.02 -5.99
CA THR A 201 -10.96 -37.85 -7.17
C THR A 201 -12.37 -37.53 -7.66
N ARG A 202 -12.48 -36.95 -8.85
CA ARG A 202 -13.75 -36.55 -9.46
C ARG A 202 -14.37 -37.76 -10.16
N LYS A 203 -15.34 -38.41 -9.52
CA LYS A 203 -16.03 -39.59 -10.08
C LYS A 203 -16.99 -39.17 -11.18
N THR A 204 -16.63 -39.43 -12.44
CA THR A 204 -17.54 -39.33 -13.60
C THR A 204 -18.52 -40.50 -13.61
N VAL A 205 -19.79 -40.22 -13.92
CA VAL A 205 -20.81 -41.22 -14.23
C VAL A 205 -21.53 -40.75 -15.49
N GLU A 206 -21.54 -41.58 -16.53
CA GLU A 206 -22.23 -41.30 -17.79
C GLU A 206 -23.64 -41.90 -17.80
N GLY A 207 -24.56 -41.22 -18.49
CA GLY A 207 -25.65 -41.83 -19.25
C GLY A 207 -26.87 -42.40 -18.51
N SER A 208 -28.05 -41.79 -18.71
CA SER A 208 -28.93 -42.17 -19.84
C SER A 208 -30.42 -41.79 -19.64
N SER A 209 -31.06 -41.25 -20.69
CA SER A 209 -32.52 -41.14 -20.95
C SER A 209 -33.34 -40.25 -20.00
N ARG A 210 -34.28 -39.41 -20.44
CA ARG A 210 -35.31 -39.56 -21.49
C ARG A 210 -35.70 -38.22 -22.14
N GLU A 211 -36.37 -38.32 -23.29
CA GLU A 211 -36.91 -37.21 -24.08
C GLU A 211 -38.30 -36.74 -23.61
N ASP A 212 -38.66 -35.52 -24.05
CA ASP A 212 -39.99 -34.94 -24.29
C ASP A 212 -41.10 -34.95 -23.22
N VAL A 213 -41.68 -33.75 -22.98
CA VAL A 213 -42.99 -33.36 -23.53
C VAL A 213 -43.23 -31.83 -23.34
N LYS A 214 -44.11 -31.27 -24.19
CA LYS A 214 -44.39 -29.85 -24.41
C LYS A 214 -45.38 -29.17 -23.44
N ASP A 215 -45.46 -27.84 -23.60
CA ASP A 215 -46.63 -26.95 -23.50
C ASP A 215 -47.20 -26.60 -22.10
N GLY A 216 -47.62 -25.33 -21.95
CA GLY A 216 -48.34 -24.84 -20.77
C GLY A 216 -48.32 -23.32 -20.56
N VAL A 217 -49.21 -22.58 -21.24
CA VAL A 217 -49.36 -21.11 -21.08
C VAL A 217 -50.63 -20.79 -20.26
N SER A 218 -50.53 -19.99 -19.18
CA SER A 218 -51.46 -18.86 -18.83
C SER A 218 -51.52 -18.46 -17.33
N ARG A 219 -51.56 -17.12 -17.09
CA ARG A 219 -52.51 -16.33 -16.25
C ARG A 219 -52.74 -16.74 -14.77
N ASN A 220 -52.50 -15.91 -13.75
CA ASN A 220 -53.06 -14.60 -13.32
C ASN A 220 -53.96 -14.75 -12.07
N MET A 221 -54.11 -13.62 -11.34
CA MET A 221 -54.92 -13.30 -10.14
C MET A 221 -54.13 -13.40 -8.83
N GLU A 222 -53.99 -12.34 -8.02
CA GLU A 222 -55.01 -11.48 -7.35
C GLU A 222 -55.85 -12.28 -6.34
N SER A 223 -56.15 -11.82 -5.12
CA SER A 223 -55.78 -10.58 -4.37
C SER A 223 -55.30 -10.95 -2.93
N ASP A 224 -55.20 -10.13 -1.87
CA ASP A 224 -55.65 -8.76 -1.57
C ASP A 224 -54.81 -8.10 -0.44
N GLY A 225 -55.20 -6.90 0.00
CA GLY A 225 -54.81 -6.27 1.28
C GLY A 225 -55.80 -6.59 2.42
N PRO A 226 -56.06 -5.71 3.42
CA PRO A 226 -55.74 -4.26 3.54
C PRO A 226 -54.70 -3.97 4.66
N GLY A 227 -54.08 -2.79 4.83
CA GLY A 227 -54.62 -1.43 5.06
C GLY A 227 -54.46 -1.06 6.55
N LEU A 228 -54.22 0.17 7.00
CA LEU A 228 -54.43 1.51 6.43
C LEU A 228 -53.38 2.52 6.95
N GLU A 229 -53.03 3.50 6.10
CA GLU A 229 -52.94 4.97 6.31
C GLU A 229 -52.21 5.57 7.55
N GLY A 230 -51.56 6.74 7.46
CA GLY A 230 -51.36 7.73 6.38
C GLY A 230 -50.35 8.80 6.88
N ARG A 231 -50.10 9.98 6.30
CA ARG A 231 -50.52 10.74 5.10
C ARG A 231 -49.40 11.76 4.80
N GLY A 232 -49.25 12.27 3.58
CA GLY A 232 -48.28 13.34 3.30
C GLY A 232 -47.93 13.60 1.83
N GLU A 233 -48.89 14.10 1.05
CA GLU A 233 -48.63 14.70 -0.28
C GLU A 233 -47.90 16.06 -0.12
N THR A 234 -47.20 16.65 -1.10
CA THR A 234 -47.46 16.86 -2.53
C THR A 234 -46.11 17.01 -3.27
N GLY A 235 -45.93 16.61 -4.53
CA GLY A 235 -46.29 17.36 -5.75
C GLY A 235 -45.14 18.26 -6.23
N GLY A 236 -44.69 18.30 -7.49
CA GLY A 236 -45.03 17.56 -8.70
C GLY A 236 -43.87 17.64 -9.72
N ARG A 237 -43.93 16.88 -10.83
CA ARG A 237 -42.76 16.63 -11.70
C ARG A 237 -43.09 16.82 -13.19
N ARG A 238 -42.08 17.27 -13.96
CA ARG A 238 -41.87 17.16 -15.43
C ARG A 238 -42.20 18.39 -16.30
N GLY A 239 -41.17 18.81 -17.05
CA GLY A 239 -41.25 19.46 -18.36
C GLY A 239 -40.03 19.06 -19.19
N ARG A 240 -40.19 18.61 -20.44
CA ARG A 240 -39.11 18.04 -21.28
C ARG A 240 -39.24 18.59 -22.71
N LYS A 241 -38.17 19.15 -23.29
CA LYS A 241 -38.07 19.44 -24.73
C LYS A 241 -36.64 19.24 -25.26
N ARG A 242 -36.48 19.07 -26.58
CA ARG A 242 -35.29 18.53 -27.29
C ARG A 242 -34.94 19.37 -28.54
N LYS A 243 -33.75 19.08 -29.11
CA LYS A 243 -33.15 19.51 -30.41
C LYS A 243 -32.41 20.87 -30.36
N GLY A 244 -31.29 21.07 -31.07
CA GLY A 244 -30.49 20.15 -31.92
C GLY A 244 -29.41 20.89 -32.76
N SER A 245 -28.62 20.16 -33.58
CA SER A 245 -27.43 20.56 -34.41
C SER A 245 -26.16 20.93 -33.61
N ASP A 246 -24.97 20.34 -33.79
CA ASP A 246 -24.15 19.94 -34.98
C ASP A 246 -23.43 21.13 -35.66
N GLY A 247 -22.12 21.14 -35.95
CA GLY A 247 -21.07 20.12 -35.73
C GLY A 247 -19.64 20.62 -36.06
N ASP A 248 -18.62 19.77 -35.87
CA ASP A 248 -17.18 20.08 -36.05
C ASP A 248 -16.76 20.45 -37.49
N THR A 249 -15.78 21.37 -37.64
CA THR A 249 -14.70 21.24 -38.66
C THR A 249 -13.55 22.25 -38.51
N ILE A 250 -12.40 21.83 -37.94
CA ILE A 250 -11.07 22.27 -38.40
C ILE A 250 -10.10 21.08 -38.26
N ASN A 251 -9.63 20.52 -39.38
CA ASN A 251 -8.49 19.60 -39.39
C ASN A 251 -7.44 20.09 -40.40
N ALA A 252 -6.19 20.18 -39.97
CA ALA A 252 -5.12 20.84 -40.71
C ALA A 252 -4.45 19.91 -41.73
N ARG A 253 -4.47 20.30 -43.02
CA ARG A 253 -3.65 19.66 -44.05
C ARG A 253 -2.16 20.02 -43.86
N ARG A 254 -1.34 19.10 -43.37
CA ARG A 254 0.10 19.09 -43.67
C ARG A 254 0.39 18.10 -44.79
N LYS A 255 1.02 18.59 -45.87
CA LYS A 255 1.42 17.78 -47.03
C LYS A 255 2.59 16.86 -46.66
N SER A 256 2.51 15.61 -47.10
CA SER A 256 3.63 14.68 -47.09
C SER A 256 4.61 15.00 -48.23
N ALA A 257 5.90 14.83 -47.98
CA ALA A 257 6.94 14.80 -49.00
C ALA A 257 7.55 13.39 -49.06
N ARG A 258 7.66 12.81 -50.25
CA ARG A 258 8.43 11.57 -50.50
C ARG A 258 8.81 11.46 -51.98
N LYS A 259 9.97 10.84 -52.23
CA LYS A 259 10.73 10.74 -53.50
C LYS A 259 11.47 12.04 -53.86
N LYS A 260 12.69 11.98 -54.41
CA LYS A 260 13.49 10.79 -54.77
C LYS A 260 14.58 10.50 -53.73
#